data_AF-A0A497S9N8-F1
#
_entry.id   AF-A0A497S9N8-F1
#
_cell.length_a   1.000
_cell.length_b   1.000
_cell.length_c   1.000
_cell.angle_alpha   90.00
_cell.angle_beta   90.00
_cell.angle_gamma   90.00
#
_symmetry.space_group_name_H-M   'P 1'
#
loop_
_entity.id
_entity.type
_entity.pdbx_description
1 polymer ?
#
loop_
_entity_poly.entity_id
_entity_poly.type
_entity_poly.pdbx_seq_one_letter_code
_entity_poly.pdbx_strand_id
1 'polypeptide(L)'
;MNKSEMVKMILDKGMLISPSLLERLSEETLTSILKNGSRKDVVLDAIPEHAPKAEAIEAPKKSGPQKQKTEPAIRIEVVQHERKENLSPEDFVKCYNDRYEKIRRMLLKKTDAISINKIRDSATAVTSIGIVREKTPTTLIIEDTTGEMGLVMDQGTDAIEEDDVIAATGHVREGKMYVRDVKFPDIPLSRHVAKSDIRICFSEEGPSEDGDILCSTKKVITTEGKEIDIDIPATVTVEKGGDSVTIVIYKPGKGTGMKSAVDMLKKRHLSTGRKDVRGPEDSSVIDRIPDVFWLVSEEKGTMAYKGVTIVSCSGGTSAMLDMSTRKVDFIDKRPR
;
A
#
# COMPACT_ATOMS: atom_id res chain seq x y z
N MET A 1 30.22 -20.52 23.04
CA MET A 1 30.24 -20.93 21.63
C MET A 1 30.58 -19.72 20.77
N ASN A 2 31.56 -19.85 19.87
CA ASN A 2 31.93 -18.72 19.01
C ASN A 2 30.93 -18.58 17.84
N LYS A 3 30.88 -17.40 17.19
CA LYS A 3 29.91 -17.14 16.09
C LYS A 3 30.09 -18.08 14.90
N SER A 4 31.32 -18.55 14.65
CA SER A 4 31.63 -19.47 13.54
C SER A 4 31.02 -20.86 13.78
N GLU A 5 31.06 -21.35 15.01
CA GLU A 5 30.43 -22.60 15.45
C GLU A 5 28.91 -22.51 15.31
N MET A 6 28.30 -21.38 15.69
CA MET A 6 26.86 -21.14 15.54
C MET A 6 26.42 -21.21 14.08
N VAL A 7 27.13 -20.54 13.17
CA VAL A 7 26.84 -20.56 11.73
C VAL A 7 26.94 -21.97 11.17
N LYS A 8 27.98 -22.73 11.56
CA LYS A 8 28.15 -24.11 11.12
C LYS A 8 26.97 -25.00 11.54
N MET A 9 26.52 -24.90 12.79
CA MET A 9 25.37 -25.67 13.28
C MET A 9 24.05 -25.34 12.57
N ILE A 10 23.85 -24.07 12.20
CA ILE A 10 22.65 -23.62 11.46
C ILE A 10 22.69 -24.14 10.01
N LEU A 11 23.85 -24.07 9.35
CA LEU A 11 24.05 -24.57 7.99
C LEU A 11 23.94 -26.10 7.91
N ASP A 12 24.46 -26.83 8.90
CA ASP A 12 24.33 -28.30 8.97
C ASP A 12 22.86 -28.76 9.06
N LYS A 13 21.95 -27.87 9.49
CA LYS A 13 20.50 -28.08 9.50
C LYS A 13 19.78 -27.54 8.26
N GLY A 14 20.50 -26.99 7.28
CA GLY A 14 19.93 -26.45 6.04
C GLY A 14 19.17 -25.14 6.23
N MET A 15 19.55 -24.34 7.23
CA MET A 15 18.99 -23.02 7.49
C MET A 15 19.98 -21.92 7.08
N LEU A 16 19.45 -20.77 6.65
CA LEU A 16 20.24 -19.56 6.40
C LEU A 16 19.91 -18.52 7.48
N ILE A 17 20.91 -17.78 7.96
CA ILE A 17 20.75 -16.75 8.98
C ILE A 17 21.31 -15.42 8.47
N SER A 18 20.58 -14.33 8.68
CA SER A 18 21.08 -13.00 8.33
C SER A 18 22.19 -12.54 9.31
N PRO A 19 23.19 -11.77 8.86
CA PRO A 19 24.28 -11.30 9.73
C PRO A 19 23.79 -10.53 10.95
N SER A 20 22.76 -9.69 10.77
CA SER A 20 22.13 -8.91 11.84
C SER A 20 21.46 -9.79 12.91
N LEU A 21 20.92 -10.95 12.53
CA LEU A 21 20.30 -11.89 13.46
C LEU A 21 21.36 -12.69 14.24
N LEU A 22 22.46 -13.07 13.58
CA LEU A 22 23.59 -13.76 14.21
C LEU A 22 24.20 -12.92 15.36
N GLU A 23 24.22 -11.60 15.22
CA GLU A 23 24.72 -10.70 16.27
C GLU A 23 23.84 -10.66 17.52
N ARG A 24 22.56 -11.03 17.41
CA ARG A 24 21.55 -10.96 18.47
C ARG A 24 21.19 -12.34 19.04
N LEU A 25 21.80 -13.41 18.52
CA LEU A 25 21.44 -14.77 18.86
C LEU A 25 22.15 -15.23 20.15
N SER A 26 21.40 -15.67 21.16
CA SER A 26 21.94 -16.37 22.33
C SER A 26 22.01 -17.88 22.12
N GLU A 27 22.86 -18.58 22.87
CA GLU A 27 22.99 -20.05 22.80
C GLU A 27 21.68 -20.78 23.15
N GLU A 28 20.91 -20.24 24.09
CA GLU A 28 19.61 -20.77 24.50
C GLU A 28 18.57 -20.66 23.37
N THR A 29 18.56 -19.52 22.68
CA THR A 29 17.69 -19.27 21.52
C THR A 29 18.06 -20.19 20.38
N LEU A 30 19.36 -20.35 20.09
CA LEU A 30 19.84 -21.25 19.05
C LEU A 30 19.44 -22.70 19.32
N THR A 31 19.57 -23.18 20.55
CA THR A 31 19.18 -24.54 20.93
C THR A 31 17.68 -24.77 20.72
N SER A 32 16.86 -23.77 21.00
CA SER A 32 15.41 -23.82 20.78
C SER A 32 15.05 -23.83 19.29
N ILE A 33 15.73 -23.03 18.47
CA ILE A 33 15.57 -23.00 17.01
C ILE A 33 15.96 -24.36 16.42
N LEU A 34 17.10 -24.93 16.82
CA LEU A 34 17.58 -26.21 16.29
C LEU A 34 16.73 -27.42 16.70
N LYS A 35 16.06 -27.37 17.86
CA LYS A 35 15.12 -28.41 18.31
C LYS A 35 13.81 -28.41 17.53
N ASN A 36 13.33 -27.22 17.13
CA ASN A 36 12.03 -27.06 16.47
C ASN A 36 12.14 -26.96 14.93
N GLY A 37 13.32 -26.61 14.41
CA GLY A 37 13.61 -26.45 12.99
C GLY A 37 14.04 -27.75 12.34
N SER A 38 13.08 -28.56 11.88
CA SER A 38 13.33 -29.64 10.91
C SER A 38 12.57 -29.36 9.63
N ARG A 39 13.01 -28.34 8.87
CA ARG A 39 12.66 -28.13 7.46
C ARG A 39 13.89 -27.59 6.74
N LYS A 40 14.26 -28.23 5.63
CA LYS A 40 15.27 -27.71 4.70
C LYS A 40 14.75 -26.39 4.12
N ASP A 41 15.65 -25.43 3.95
CA ASP A 41 15.43 -24.14 3.27
C ASP A 41 14.61 -23.09 4.05
N VAL A 42 14.92 -22.89 5.33
CA VAL A 42 14.37 -21.80 6.14
C VAL A 42 15.39 -20.66 6.26
N VAL A 43 14.98 -19.46 5.85
CA VAL A 43 15.73 -18.21 6.09
C VAL A 43 15.24 -17.61 7.41
N LEU A 44 16.13 -17.53 8.39
CA LEU A 44 15.88 -16.89 9.68
C LEU A 44 16.25 -15.41 9.57
N ASP A 45 15.24 -14.54 9.59
CA ASP A 45 15.41 -13.08 9.52
C ASP A 45 14.76 -12.33 10.70
N ALA A 46 14.18 -13.07 11.65
CA ALA A 46 13.65 -12.53 12.90
C ALA A 46 13.77 -13.60 14.00
N ILE A 47 14.00 -13.17 15.26
CA ILE A 47 13.96 -14.07 16.42
C ILE A 47 12.48 -14.39 16.68
N PRO A 48 12.06 -15.67 16.68
CA PRO A 48 10.71 -16.02 17.07
C PRO A 48 10.50 -15.67 18.55
N GLU A 49 9.76 -14.61 18.83
CA GLU A 49 9.22 -14.37 20.16
C GLU A 49 8.11 -15.41 20.39
N HIS A 50 8.36 -16.31 21.34
CA HIS A 50 7.44 -17.34 21.86
C HIS A 50 7.43 -18.69 21.12
N ALA A 51 8.32 -19.58 21.56
CA ALA A 51 8.10 -21.02 21.46
C ALA A 51 7.20 -21.48 22.63
N PRO A 52 6.06 -22.18 22.38
CA PRO A 52 5.22 -22.72 23.44
C PRO A 52 5.88 -23.94 24.09
N LYS A 53 5.88 -23.99 25.43
CA LYS A 53 6.26 -25.17 26.20
C LYS A 53 5.18 -26.24 26.04
N ALA A 54 5.61 -27.46 25.69
CA ALA A 54 4.77 -28.65 25.68
C ALA A 54 4.75 -29.30 27.06
N GLU A 55 3.56 -29.54 27.61
CA GLU A 55 3.33 -30.55 28.65
C GLU A 55 2.06 -31.34 28.30
N ALA A 56 2.14 -32.65 28.50
CA ALA A 56 1.12 -33.62 28.16
C ALA A 56 0.25 -33.98 29.37
N ILE A 57 -1.07 -33.95 29.13
CA ILE A 57 -2.16 -34.85 29.58
C ILE A 57 -2.26 -35.16 31.10
N GLU A 58 -3.38 -34.75 31.71
CA GLU A 58 -4.44 -35.67 32.20
C GLU A 58 -5.71 -34.89 32.64
N ALA A 59 -6.88 -35.41 32.27
CA ALA A 59 -8.19 -34.84 32.61
C ALA A 59 -8.64 -35.28 34.01
N PRO A 60 -9.43 -34.45 34.73
CA PRO A 60 -10.83 -34.83 34.84
C PRO A 60 -11.81 -33.65 34.73
N LYS A 61 -12.97 -33.97 34.14
CA LYS A 61 -14.14 -33.10 33.95
C LYS A 61 -14.60 -32.46 35.27
N LYS A 62 -14.54 -31.13 35.36
CA LYS A 62 -15.42 -30.32 36.22
C LYS A 62 -15.85 -29.05 35.48
N SER A 63 -17.16 -28.85 35.44
CA SER A 63 -17.85 -27.68 34.91
C SER A 63 -17.40 -26.41 35.64
N GLY A 64 -16.55 -25.62 34.99
CA GLY A 64 -16.16 -24.29 35.43
C GLY A 64 -16.98 -23.19 34.72
N PRO A 65 -17.07 -21.99 35.32
CA PRO A 65 -17.89 -20.89 34.84
C PRO A 65 -17.46 -20.46 33.43
N GLN A 66 -18.43 -20.15 32.58
CA GLN A 66 -18.20 -19.60 31.24
C GLN A 66 -17.24 -18.41 31.34
N LYS A 67 -15.99 -18.58 30.87
CA LYS A 67 -15.11 -17.46 30.55
C LYS A 67 -15.85 -16.63 29.50
N GLN A 68 -16.38 -15.48 29.92
CA GLN A 68 -16.75 -14.42 28.99
C GLN A 68 -15.52 -14.18 28.10
N LYS A 69 -15.65 -14.53 26.83
CA LYS A 69 -14.65 -14.27 25.81
C LYS A 69 -14.69 -12.75 25.65
N THR A 70 -13.78 -12.03 26.30
CA THR A 70 -13.61 -10.60 26.07
C THR A 70 -13.37 -10.40 24.59
N GLU A 71 -14.25 -9.65 23.93
CA GLU A 71 -14.09 -9.32 22.52
C GLU A 71 -12.74 -8.60 22.34
N PRO A 72 -12.01 -8.90 21.25
CA PRO A 72 -10.73 -8.25 21.01
C PRO A 72 -10.94 -6.75 20.79
N ALA A 73 -10.25 -5.92 21.57
CA ALA A 73 -10.30 -4.47 21.46
C ALA A 73 -9.84 -3.99 20.07
N ILE A 74 -10.54 -3.01 19.51
CA ILE A 74 -10.21 -2.42 18.21
C ILE A 74 -9.18 -1.30 18.41
N ARG A 75 -8.11 -1.32 17.61
CA ARG A 75 -7.13 -0.23 17.54
C ARG A 75 -7.18 0.42 16.17
N ILE A 76 -7.07 1.74 16.15
CA ILE A 76 -7.07 2.54 14.92
C ILE A 76 -5.84 3.43 14.90
N GLU A 77 -5.12 3.39 13.80
CA GLU A 77 -4.05 4.31 13.44
C GLU A 77 -4.45 5.08 12.19
N VAL A 78 -4.30 6.41 12.20
CA VAL A 78 -4.55 7.26 11.04
C VAL A 78 -3.24 7.93 10.65
N VAL A 79 -2.84 7.75 9.41
CA VAL A 79 -1.73 8.51 8.82
C VAL A 79 -2.30 9.82 8.31
N GLN A 80 -1.98 10.91 9.01
CA GLN A 80 -2.24 12.28 8.57
C GLN A 80 -0.92 12.91 8.15
N HIS A 81 -0.93 13.62 7.03
CA HIS A 81 0.22 14.37 6.56
C HIS A 81 0.16 15.81 7.04
N GLU A 82 1.31 16.37 7.40
CA GLU A 82 1.40 17.77 7.82
C GLU A 82 0.92 18.69 6.69
N ARG A 83 0.00 19.59 7.06
CA ARG A 83 -0.45 20.67 6.18
C ARG A 83 0.23 21.95 6.58
N LYS A 84 0.98 22.54 5.65
CA LYS A 84 1.50 23.90 5.83
C LYS A 84 0.40 24.93 5.55
N GLU A 85 0.32 25.95 6.40
CA GLU A 85 -0.58 27.09 6.17
C GLU A 85 -0.15 27.90 4.95
N ASN A 86 1.16 28.04 4.74
CA ASN A 86 1.76 28.76 3.62
C ASN A 86 2.79 27.88 2.92
N LEU A 87 2.67 27.74 1.60
CA LEU A 87 3.58 26.96 0.76
C LEU A 87 4.56 27.88 0.05
N SER A 88 5.85 27.54 0.07
CA SER A 88 6.87 28.19 -0.76
C SER A 88 7.08 27.44 -2.07
N PRO A 89 7.69 28.04 -3.11
CA PRO A 89 8.08 27.33 -4.32
C PRO A 89 8.94 26.08 -4.04
N GLU A 90 9.81 26.13 -3.03
CA GLU A 90 10.63 24.99 -2.62
C GLU A 90 9.80 23.83 -2.05
N ASP A 91 8.65 24.10 -1.42
CA ASP A 91 7.76 23.04 -0.95
C ASP A 91 7.15 22.25 -2.12
N PHE A 92 6.83 22.92 -3.23
CA PHE A 92 6.41 22.22 -4.45
C PHE A 92 7.53 21.36 -5.01
N VAL A 93 8.75 21.90 -5.14
CA VAL A 93 9.91 21.13 -5.62
C VAL A 93 10.15 19.90 -4.75
N LYS A 94 10.08 20.05 -3.43
CA LYS A 94 10.22 18.93 -2.49
C LYS A 94 9.12 17.89 -2.66
N CYS A 95 7.86 18.32 -2.80
CA CYS A 95 6.72 17.42 -2.99
C CYS A 95 6.88 16.57 -4.26
N TYR A 96 7.25 17.19 -5.39
CA TYR A 96 7.48 16.47 -6.65
C TYR A 96 8.69 15.52 -6.57
N ASN A 97 9.76 15.92 -5.90
CA ASN A 97 10.91 15.04 -5.67
C ASN A 97 10.54 13.84 -4.77
N ASP A 98 9.76 14.07 -3.71
CA ASP A 98 9.27 13.01 -2.84
C ASP A 98 8.33 12.04 -3.59
N ARG A 99 7.43 12.57 -4.43
CA ARG A 99 6.60 11.77 -5.36
C ARG A 99 7.48 10.88 -6.24
N TYR A 100 8.46 11.49 -6.91
CA TYR A 100 9.39 10.77 -7.79
C TYR A 100 10.10 9.67 -7.04
N GLU A 101 10.72 9.96 -5.89
CA GLU A 101 11.50 8.97 -5.15
C GLU A 101 10.64 7.84 -4.58
N LYS A 102 9.45 8.14 -4.04
CA LYS A 102 8.52 7.10 -3.56
C LYS A 102 8.10 6.16 -4.70
N ILE A 103 7.68 6.68 -5.85
CA ILE A 103 7.23 5.84 -6.97
C ILE A 103 8.41 5.15 -7.66
N ARG A 104 9.55 5.83 -7.83
CA ARG A 104 10.80 5.26 -8.37
C ARG A 104 11.24 4.04 -7.58
N ARG A 105 11.20 4.10 -6.25
CA ARG A 105 11.51 2.93 -5.39
C ARG A 105 10.60 1.73 -5.66
N MET A 106 9.35 1.95 -6.06
CA MET A 106 8.43 0.86 -6.43
C MET A 106 8.74 0.29 -7.81
N LEU A 107 9.05 1.17 -8.78
CA LEU A 107 9.40 0.78 -10.15
C LEU A 107 10.72 0.01 -10.22
N LEU A 108 11.75 0.43 -9.47
CA LEU A 108 13.06 -0.25 -9.40
C LEU A 108 13.00 -1.68 -8.87
N LYS A 109 11.93 -2.07 -8.16
CA LYS A 109 11.72 -3.47 -7.76
C LYS A 109 11.37 -4.37 -8.96
N LYS A 110 11.03 -3.79 -10.12
CA LYS A 110 10.51 -4.46 -11.31
C LYS A 110 11.30 -4.18 -12.58
N THR A 111 12.26 -3.25 -12.53
CA THR A 111 13.05 -2.81 -13.68
C THR A 111 14.48 -2.49 -13.27
N ASP A 112 15.41 -2.66 -14.21
CA ASP A 112 16.78 -2.16 -14.08
C ASP A 112 16.90 -0.84 -14.86
N ALA A 113 16.69 0.27 -14.15
CA ALA A 113 16.63 1.60 -14.76
C ALA A 113 17.90 2.41 -14.49
N ILE A 114 18.36 3.14 -15.51
CA ILE A 114 19.48 4.08 -15.39
C ILE A 114 18.97 5.52 -15.40
N SER A 115 19.73 6.42 -14.78
CA SER A 115 19.45 7.87 -14.82
C SER A 115 19.52 8.42 -16.25
N ILE A 116 18.72 9.44 -16.53
CA ILE A 116 18.60 10.03 -17.86
C ILE A 116 19.95 10.53 -18.39
N ASN A 117 20.77 11.17 -17.55
CA ASN A 117 22.07 11.68 -17.96
C ASN A 117 23.10 10.60 -18.38
N LYS A 118 22.85 9.32 -18.08
CA LYS A 118 23.70 8.18 -18.50
C LYS A 118 23.25 7.57 -19.82
N ILE A 119 22.06 7.94 -20.31
CA ILE A 119 21.52 7.42 -21.54
C ILE A 119 22.32 7.96 -22.72
N ARG A 120 22.74 7.07 -23.61
CA ARG A 120 23.43 7.38 -24.86
C ARG A 120 22.76 6.60 -25.98
N ASP A 121 23.02 7.00 -27.20
CA ASP A 121 22.62 6.23 -28.37
C ASP A 121 23.13 4.80 -28.23
N SER A 122 22.21 3.84 -28.31
CA SER A 122 22.51 2.43 -28.08
C SER A 122 21.65 1.55 -28.96
N ALA A 123 22.26 0.49 -29.47
CA ALA A 123 21.54 -0.58 -30.14
C ALA A 123 20.68 -1.39 -29.16
N THR A 124 21.05 -1.44 -27.88
CA THR A 124 20.28 -2.15 -26.84
C THR A 124 19.19 -1.25 -26.27
N ALA A 125 18.04 -1.84 -25.96
CA ALA A 125 17.01 -1.11 -25.24
C ALA A 125 17.50 -0.77 -23.83
N VAL A 126 17.17 0.43 -23.35
CA VAL A 126 17.47 0.90 -22.00
C VAL A 126 16.17 1.28 -21.31
N THR A 127 16.15 1.18 -19.98
CA THR A 127 15.03 1.62 -19.15
C THR A 127 15.42 2.87 -18.37
N SER A 128 14.53 3.86 -18.32
CA SER A 128 14.67 5.05 -17.49
C SER A 128 13.39 5.31 -16.70
N ILE A 129 13.50 5.98 -15.56
CA ILE A 129 12.36 6.39 -14.74
C ILE A 129 12.36 7.91 -14.64
N GLY A 130 11.24 8.53 -14.99
CA GLY A 130 11.05 9.98 -14.95
C GLY A 130 9.62 10.38 -14.64
N ILE A 131 9.44 11.64 -14.26
CA ILE A 131 8.15 12.32 -14.19
C ILE A 131 7.81 12.83 -15.60
N VAL A 132 6.57 12.65 -16.06
CA VAL A 132 6.09 13.21 -17.32
C VAL A 132 5.89 14.71 -17.16
N ARG A 133 6.69 15.52 -17.87
CA ARG A 133 6.60 16.98 -17.86
C ARG A 133 5.64 17.50 -18.91
N GLU A 134 5.70 16.94 -20.12
CA GLU A 134 4.93 17.37 -21.28
C GLU A 134 4.40 16.17 -22.06
N LYS A 135 3.19 16.30 -22.59
CA LYS A 135 2.51 15.26 -23.37
C LYS A 135 1.95 15.81 -24.68
N THR A 136 2.19 15.07 -25.76
CA THR A 136 1.47 15.20 -27.04
C THR A 136 0.82 13.85 -27.37
N PRO A 137 -0.01 13.73 -28.43
CA PRO A 137 -0.61 12.45 -28.80
C PRO A 137 0.39 11.32 -29.08
N THR A 138 1.62 11.64 -29.49
CA THR A 138 2.63 10.64 -29.90
C THR A 138 3.98 10.77 -29.18
N THR A 139 4.17 11.83 -28.37
CA THR A 139 5.44 12.07 -27.68
C THR A 139 5.23 12.46 -26.23
N LEU A 140 6.21 12.13 -25.39
CA LEU A 140 6.30 12.61 -24.01
C LEU A 140 7.66 13.24 -23.79
N ILE A 141 7.76 14.15 -22.82
CA ILE A 141 9.04 14.54 -22.22
C ILE A 141 9.01 14.05 -20.79
N ILE A 142 9.98 13.23 -20.40
CA ILE A 142 10.18 12.83 -19.01
C ILE A 142 11.41 13.51 -18.42
N GLU A 143 11.38 13.79 -17.13
CA GLU A 143 12.49 14.35 -16.37
C GLU A 143 12.82 13.54 -15.11
N ASP A 144 14.09 13.51 -14.76
CA ASP A 144 14.60 13.07 -13.46
C ASP A 144 15.52 14.15 -12.88
N THR A 145 16.11 13.89 -11.71
CA THR A 145 17.04 14.84 -11.06
C THR A 145 18.34 15.09 -11.85
N THR A 146 18.56 14.38 -12.96
CA THR A 146 19.78 14.42 -13.77
C THR A 146 19.58 15.00 -15.17
N GLY A 147 18.35 15.09 -15.67
CA GLY A 147 18.04 15.69 -16.97
C GLY A 147 16.67 15.30 -17.52
N GLU A 148 16.47 15.54 -18.81
CA GLU A 148 15.23 15.26 -19.53
C GLU A 148 15.46 14.32 -20.73
N MET A 149 14.42 13.58 -21.12
CA MET A 149 14.46 12.67 -22.26
C MET A 149 13.13 12.74 -23.03
N GLY A 150 13.24 12.94 -24.35
CA GLY A 150 12.10 12.84 -25.26
C GLY A 150 11.76 11.38 -25.55
N LEU A 151 10.50 11.02 -25.38
CA LEU A 151 9.94 9.71 -25.66
C LEU A 151 9.06 9.76 -26.91
N VAL A 152 9.21 8.80 -27.81
CA VAL A 152 8.36 8.60 -28.99
C VAL A 152 7.56 7.32 -28.80
N MET A 153 6.23 7.42 -28.93
CA MET A 153 5.27 6.37 -28.56
C MET A 153 4.49 5.90 -29.79
N ASP A 154 4.60 4.61 -30.14
CA ASP A 154 3.84 4.04 -31.26
C ASP A 154 2.35 3.84 -30.92
N GLN A 155 2.03 3.53 -29.66
CA GLN A 155 0.66 3.25 -29.20
C GLN A 155 -0.08 4.49 -28.67
N GLY A 156 0.48 5.68 -28.85
CA GLY A 156 -0.05 6.93 -28.30
C GLY A 156 0.18 7.09 -26.80
N THR A 157 -0.39 8.16 -26.22
CA THR A 157 -0.13 8.60 -24.84
C THR A 157 -1.37 8.67 -23.95
N ASP A 158 -2.53 8.19 -24.42
CA ASP A 158 -3.83 8.39 -23.76
C ASP A 158 -3.90 7.87 -22.31
N ALA A 159 -3.13 6.84 -21.96
CA ALA A 159 -3.12 6.26 -20.62
C ALA A 159 -2.17 6.96 -19.62
N ILE A 160 -1.35 7.89 -20.10
CA ILE A 160 -0.30 8.58 -19.35
C ILE A 160 -0.70 10.03 -19.21
N GLU A 161 -0.63 10.61 -18.02
CA GLU A 161 -0.92 12.02 -17.79
C GLU A 161 0.35 12.79 -17.43
N GLU A 162 0.30 14.11 -17.55
CA GLU A 162 1.33 14.96 -16.95
C GLU A 162 1.45 14.69 -15.45
N ASP A 163 2.66 14.87 -14.93
CA ASP A 163 3.06 14.57 -13.56
C ASP A 163 3.03 13.08 -13.16
N ASP A 164 2.69 12.15 -14.06
CA ASP A 164 2.83 10.71 -13.83
C ASP A 164 4.32 10.32 -13.73
N VAL A 165 4.64 9.40 -12.82
CA VAL A 165 5.98 8.79 -12.74
C VAL A 165 5.95 7.43 -13.42
N ILE A 166 6.74 7.28 -14.49
CA ILE A 166 6.74 6.09 -15.34
C ILE A 166 8.14 5.52 -15.52
N ALA A 167 8.22 4.21 -15.73
CA ALA A 167 9.42 3.58 -16.28
C ALA A 167 9.23 3.34 -17.79
N ALA A 168 10.03 4.00 -18.62
CA ALA A 168 10.00 3.85 -20.07
C ALA A 168 11.17 2.98 -20.53
N THR A 169 10.90 1.99 -21.36
CA THR A 169 11.92 1.11 -21.95
C THR A 169 11.90 1.23 -23.46
N GLY A 170 13.06 1.51 -24.07
CA GLY A 170 13.13 1.74 -25.50
C GLY A 170 14.56 1.82 -26.04
N HIS A 171 14.67 1.95 -27.36
CA HIS A 171 15.94 2.18 -28.04
C HIS A 171 16.19 3.67 -28.18
N VAL A 172 17.44 4.10 -28.02
CA VAL A 172 17.80 5.52 -28.05
C VAL A 172 18.57 5.82 -29.33
N ARG A 173 18.06 6.80 -30.09
CA ARG A 173 18.68 7.28 -31.33
C ARG A 173 18.47 8.79 -31.41
N GLU A 174 19.52 9.52 -31.79
CA GLU A 174 19.44 10.97 -31.99
C GLU A 174 18.89 11.70 -30.74
N GLY A 175 19.25 11.21 -29.55
CA GLY A 175 18.83 11.79 -28.27
C GLY A 175 17.35 11.59 -27.90
N LYS A 176 16.60 10.74 -28.61
CA LYS A 176 15.22 10.36 -28.27
C LYS A 176 15.10 8.87 -28.00
N MET A 177 14.23 8.50 -27.07
CA MET A 177 13.89 7.10 -26.79
C MET A 177 12.63 6.71 -27.56
N TYR A 178 12.77 5.74 -28.45
CA TYR A 178 11.66 5.08 -29.13
C TYR A 178 11.13 3.98 -28.22
N VAL A 179 9.99 4.25 -27.59
CA VAL A 179 9.47 3.48 -26.46
C VAL A 179 8.80 2.21 -26.96
N ARG A 180 9.25 1.08 -26.41
CA ARG A 180 8.65 -0.24 -26.61
C ARG A 180 7.64 -0.59 -25.52
N ASP A 181 7.91 -0.14 -24.30
CA ASP A 181 7.12 -0.51 -23.12
C ASP A 181 7.14 0.62 -22.08
N VAL A 182 5.99 0.86 -21.44
CA VAL A 182 5.82 1.80 -20.33
C VAL A 182 5.24 1.04 -19.15
N LYS A 183 5.88 1.17 -17.99
CA LYS A 183 5.42 0.54 -16.75
C LYS A 183 5.07 1.59 -15.69
N PHE A 184 3.95 1.34 -15.04
CA PHE A 184 3.54 1.97 -13.79
C PHE A 184 3.94 1.08 -12.60
N PRO A 185 4.07 1.63 -11.37
CA PRO A 185 4.47 0.87 -10.20
C PRO A 185 3.55 -0.32 -9.91
N ASP A 186 2.22 -0.16 -10.02
CA ASP A 186 1.18 -1.19 -9.94
C ASP A 186 1.22 -2.11 -8.69
N ILE A 187 0.14 -2.83 -8.42
CA ILE A 187 0.02 -3.80 -7.33
C ILE A 187 0.59 -5.16 -7.79
N PRO A 188 1.52 -5.77 -7.01
CA PRO A 188 1.99 -7.14 -7.26
C PRO A 188 0.86 -8.16 -7.05
N LEU A 189 0.73 -9.12 -7.96
CA LEU A 189 -0.25 -10.21 -7.85
C LEU A 189 0.05 -11.19 -6.70
N SER A 190 1.30 -11.24 -6.25
CA SER A 190 1.76 -12.13 -5.17
C SER A 190 1.47 -11.61 -3.75
N ARG A 191 0.78 -10.47 -3.59
CA ARG A 191 0.51 -9.92 -2.26
C ARG A 191 -0.44 -10.84 -1.46
N HIS A 192 -0.25 -10.85 -0.14
CA HIS A 192 -1.24 -11.38 0.77
C HIS A 192 -2.47 -10.46 0.79
N VAL A 193 -3.66 -11.03 0.64
CA VAL A 193 -4.93 -10.32 0.76
C VAL A 193 -5.42 -10.50 2.19
N ALA A 194 -5.58 -9.41 2.95
CA ALA A 194 -6.04 -9.49 4.32
C ALA A 194 -7.41 -10.19 4.39
N LYS A 195 -7.54 -11.12 5.33
CA LYS A 195 -8.81 -11.72 5.75
C LYS A 195 -8.95 -11.41 7.23
N SER A 196 -10.07 -10.85 7.60
CA SER A 196 -10.34 -10.45 8.98
C SER A 196 -11.84 -10.48 9.23
N ASP A 197 -12.26 -10.65 10.48
CA ASP A 197 -13.66 -10.56 10.90
C ASP A 197 -14.15 -9.10 11.05
N ILE A 198 -13.30 -8.11 10.76
CA ILE A 198 -13.64 -6.70 10.79
C ILE A 198 -14.73 -6.37 9.75
N ARG A 199 -15.81 -5.73 10.21
CA ARG A 199 -16.86 -5.12 9.39
C ARG A 199 -16.71 -3.61 9.34
N ILE A 200 -16.70 -3.04 8.14
CA ILE A 200 -16.42 -1.63 7.89
C ILE A 200 -17.65 -0.98 7.26
N CYS A 201 -18.19 0.04 7.92
CA CYS A 201 -19.23 0.89 7.36
C CYS A 201 -18.60 2.14 6.73
N PHE A 202 -18.97 2.44 5.49
CA PHE A 202 -18.61 3.67 4.78
C PHE A 202 -19.85 4.57 4.68
N SER A 203 -19.82 5.76 5.27
CA SER A 203 -20.94 6.71 5.22
C SER A 203 -20.51 8.17 5.45
N GLU A 204 -21.16 9.11 4.76
CA GLU A 204 -20.98 10.55 5.02
C GLU A 204 -21.95 11.10 6.11
N GLU A 205 -22.99 10.34 6.50
CA GLU A 205 -24.12 10.87 7.27
C GLU A 205 -24.40 10.14 8.60
N GLY A 206 -23.37 9.57 9.22
CA GLY A 206 -23.45 8.97 10.56
C GLY A 206 -23.56 7.45 10.58
N PRO A 207 -23.52 6.84 11.79
CA PRO A 207 -23.29 5.40 11.94
C PRO A 207 -24.42 4.54 11.41
N SER A 208 -24.05 3.37 10.87
CA SER A 208 -24.94 2.20 10.84
C SER A 208 -24.63 1.34 12.06
N GLU A 209 -25.65 0.73 12.66
CA GLU A 209 -25.55 0.06 13.96
C GLU A 209 -24.80 -1.29 13.94
N ASP A 210 -24.28 -1.72 12.77
CA ASP A 210 -23.81 -3.09 12.56
C ASP A 210 -22.32 -3.25 12.19
N GLY A 211 -21.54 -2.16 12.13
CA GLY A 211 -20.11 -2.19 11.76
C GLY A 211 -19.17 -2.16 12.97
N ASP A 212 -18.02 -2.81 12.89
CA ASP A 212 -16.93 -2.67 13.88
C ASP A 212 -16.33 -1.27 13.85
N ILE A 213 -16.29 -0.67 12.67
CA ILE A 213 -15.86 0.71 12.43
C ILE A 213 -16.80 1.43 11.46
N LEU A 214 -16.95 2.73 11.66
CA LEU A 214 -17.54 3.67 10.70
C LEU A 214 -16.44 4.58 10.16
N CYS A 215 -16.23 4.55 8.85
CA CYS A 215 -15.41 5.50 8.11
C CYS A 215 -16.32 6.56 7.48
N SER A 216 -16.04 7.83 7.77
CA SER A 216 -16.63 8.99 7.11
C SER A 216 -15.54 9.87 6.49
N THR A 217 -15.91 10.94 5.80
CA THR A 217 -14.95 11.90 5.23
C THR A 217 -14.29 12.80 6.28
N LYS A 218 -14.76 12.77 7.53
CA LYS A 218 -14.28 13.65 8.60
C LYS A 218 -13.76 12.90 9.81
N LYS A 219 -14.28 11.69 10.04
CA LYS A 219 -14.00 10.89 11.24
C LYS A 219 -14.00 9.41 10.95
N VAL A 220 -13.24 8.68 11.75
CA VAL A 220 -13.40 7.23 11.94
C VAL A 220 -13.92 6.98 13.35
N ILE A 221 -14.96 6.16 13.48
CA ILE A 221 -15.63 5.86 14.75
C ILE A 221 -15.58 4.34 14.99
N THR A 222 -15.21 3.92 16.20
CA THR A 222 -15.26 2.50 16.62
C THR A 222 -16.61 2.15 17.23
N THR A 223 -16.92 0.85 17.36
CA THR A 223 -18.07 0.36 18.14
C THR A 223 -18.08 0.82 19.60
N GLU A 224 -16.90 1.06 20.19
CA GLU A 224 -16.75 1.60 21.54
C GLU A 224 -17.04 3.11 21.64
N GLY A 225 -17.39 3.75 20.52
CA GLY A 225 -17.69 5.19 20.46
C GLY A 225 -16.46 6.09 20.41
N LYS A 226 -15.25 5.53 20.34
CA LYS A 226 -14.03 6.32 20.12
C LYS A 226 -14.07 6.93 18.71
N GLU A 227 -14.02 8.26 18.64
CA GLU A 227 -13.94 9.03 17.41
C GLU A 227 -12.51 9.53 17.16
N ILE A 228 -12.08 9.51 15.90
CA ILE A 228 -10.79 10.03 15.46
C ILE A 228 -11.05 10.91 14.24
N ASP A 229 -10.70 12.20 14.32
CA ASP A 229 -10.78 13.10 13.19
C ASP A 229 -9.79 12.72 12.09
N ILE A 230 -10.20 12.89 10.83
CA ILE A 230 -9.37 12.65 9.65
C ILE A 230 -9.47 13.81 8.66
N ASP A 231 -8.38 14.07 7.96
CA ASP A 231 -8.34 14.92 6.77
C ASP A 231 -8.07 14.03 5.55
N ILE A 232 -8.84 14.19 4.48
CA ILE A 232 -8.74 13.35 3.29
C ILE A 232 -7.84 14.00 2.22
N PRO A 233 -6.99 13.24 1.50
CA PRO A 233 -6.88 11.78 1.54
C PRO A 233 -6.30 11.27 2.86
N ALA A 234 -6.87 10.16 3.35
CA ALA A 234 -6.46 9.55 4.60
C ALA A 234 -6.13 8.07 4.40
N THR A 235 -5.11 7.58 5.10
CA THR A 235 -4.87 6.15 5.26
C THR A 235 -5.18 5.75 6.69
N VAL A 236 -6.10 4.81 6.86
CA VAL A 236 -6.55 4.30 8.16
C VAL A 236 -6.14 2.83 8.27
N THR A 237 -5.45 2.48 9.33
CA THR A 237 -5.17 1.08 9.67
C THR A 237 -6.02 0.69 10.87
N VAL A 238 -6.75 -0.42 10.74
CA VAL A 238 -7.59 -0.97 11.80
C VAL A 238 -7.07 -2.34 12.19
N GLU A 239 -6.85 -2.53 13.48
CA GLU A 239 -6.39 -3.80 14.05
C GLU A 239 -7.43 -4.36 15.01
N LYS A 240 -7.73 -5.66 14.86
CA LYS A 240 -8.64 -6.42 15.72
C LYS A 240 -8.17 -7.86 15.78
N GLY A 241 -8.00 -8.40 16.99
CA GLY A 241 -7.70 -9.83 17.17
C GLY A 241 -6.38 -10.32 16.57
N GLY A 242 -5.44 -9.43 16.25
CA GLY A 242 -4.18 -9.75 15.56
C GLY A 242 -4.22 -9.56 14.04
N ASP A 243 -5.41 -9.35 13.46
CA ASP A 243 -5.55 -8.96 12.06
C ASP A 243 -5.38 -7.45 11.90
N SER A 244 -4.91 -7.03 10.73
CA SER A 244 -4.73 -5.63 10.35
C SER A 244 -5.31 -5.39 8.95
N VAL A 245 -6.13 -4.34 8.82
CA VAL A 245 -6.76 -3.93 7.56
C VAL A 245 -6.41 -2.47 7.28
N THR A 246 -5.89 -2.19 6.09
CA THR A 246 -5.58 -0.81 5.67
C THR A 246 -6.62 -0.29 4.69
N ILE A 247 -7.10 0.93 4.94
CA ILE A 247 -8.15 1.62 4.18
C ILE A 247 -7.57 2.93 3.67
N VAL A 248 -7.68 3.19 2.37
CA VAL A 248 -7.45 4.52 1.80
C VAL A 248 -8.80 5.17 1.54
N ILE A 249 -8.98 6.40 2.01
CA ILE A 249 -10.19 7.20 1.85
C ILE A 249 -9.87 8.41 0.99
N TYR A 250 -10.57 8.57 -0.13
CA TYR A 250 -10.34 9.67 -1.06
C TYR A 250 -11.63 10.19 -1.67
N LYS A 251 -11.77 11.52 -1.74
CA LYS A 251 -12.86 12.20 -2.43
C LYS A 251 -12.30 12.93 -3.66
N PRO A 252 -12.48 12.37 -4.86
CA PRO A 252 -11.98 13.00 -6.07
C PRO A 252 -12.82 14.22 -6.49
N GLY A 253 -12.35 14.96 -7.49
CA GLY A 253 -13.16 15.95 -8.20
C GLY A 253 -14.30 15.32 -9.01
N LYS A 254 -15.23 16.16 -9.49
CA LYS A 254 -16.37 15.75 -10.32
C LYS A 254 -15.94 14.91 -11.54
N GLY A 255 -16.74 13.91 -11.89
CA GLY A 255 -16.51 13.05 -13.07
C GLY A 255 -15.52 11.91 -12.86
N THR A 256 -14.99 11.74 -11.65
CA THR A 256 -14.09 10.63 -11.30
C THR A 256 -14.91 9.43 -10.79
N GLY A 257 -14.73 8.29 -11.45
CA GLY A 257 -15.46 7.06 -11.14
C GLY A 257 -14.57 5.89 -10.73
N MET A 258 -15.16 4.71 -10.62
CA MET A 258 -14.46 3.48 -10.19
C MET A 258 -13.28 3.11 -11.11
N LYS A 259 -13.40 3.35 -12.42
CA LYS A 259 -12.29 3.11 -13.36
C LYS A 259 -11.05 3.95 -13.00
N SER A 260 -11.26 5.20 -12.58
CA SER A 260 -10.17 6.09 -12.16
C SER A 260 -9.51 5.58 -10.88
N ALA A 261 -10.25 4.96 -9.96
CA ALA A 261 -9.66 4.35 -8.76
C ALA A 261 -8.70 3.21 -9.11
N VAL A 262 -9.02 2.40 -10.14
CA VAL A 262 -8.10 1.38 -10.65
C VAL A 262 -6.82 2.03 -11.20
N ASP A 263 -6.95 3.12 -11.95
CA ASP A 263 -5.79 3.81 -12.51
C ASP A 263 -4.94 4.48 -11.42
N MET A 264 -5.55 5.02 -10.36
CA MET A 264 -4.83 5.52 -9.17
C MET A 264 -4.05 4.41 -8.48
N LEU A 265 -4.62 3.20 -8.33
CA LEU A 265 -3.91 2.04 -7.77
C LEU A 265 -2.79 1.54 -8.68
N LYS A 266 -2.97 1.56 -10.01
CA LYS A 266 -1.90 1.23 -10.96
C LYS A 266 -0.74 2.22 -10.87
N LYS A 267 -1.06 3.52 -10.85
CA LYS A 267 -0.09 4.61 -10.77
C LYS A 267 0.49 4.78 -9.36
N ARG A 268 -0.14 4.17 -8.35
CA ARG A 268 0.18 4.32 -6.92
C ARG A 268 0.15 5.78 -6.47
N HIS A 269 -0.78 6.55 -7.03
CA HIS A 269 -0.94 7.98 -6.79
C HIS A 269 -2.42 8.36 -6.95
N LEU A 270 -2.97 9.19 -6.05
CA LEU A 270 -4.38 9.59 -6.04
C LEU A 270 -4.74 10.66 -7.10
N SER A 271 -3.83 10.95 -8.04
CA SER A 271 -4.03 11.88 -9.16
C SER A 271 -4.53 13.27 -8.75
N THR A 272 -3.94 13.80 -7.67
CA THR A 272 -4.24 15.16 -7.20
C THR A 272 -3.49 16.19 -8.03
N GLY A 273 -4.15 17.29 -8.39
CA GLY A 273 -3.54 18.34 -9.19
C GLY A 273 -2.60 19.23 -8.36
N ARG A 274 -1.88 20.15 -9.01
CA ARG A 274 -0.96 21.10 -8.34
C ARG A 274 -1.59 21.85 -7.17
N LYS A 275 -2.88 22.17 -7.26
CA LYS A 275 -3.67 22.88 -6.23
C LYS A 275 -3.86 22.07 -4.93
N ASP A 276 -3.59 20.78 -4.97
CA ASP A 276 -3.83 19.85 -3.86
C ASP A 276 -2.53 19.54 -3.08
N VAL A 277 -1.39 20.13 -3.46
CA VAL A 277 -0.14 20.06 -2.69
C VAL A 277 -0.37 20.71 -1.32
N ARG A 278 -0.06 19.99 -0.24
CA ARG A 278 -0.28 20.43 1.15
C ARG A 278 1.00 20.69 1.94
N GLY A 279 2.14 20.28 1.41
CA GLY A 279 3.43 20.37 2.07
C GLY A 279 4.56 19.83 1.19
N PRO A 280 5.77 19.70 1.77
CA PRO A 280 6.95 19.21 1.06
C PRO A 280 6.94 17.68 0.82
N GLU A 281 6.04 16.95 1.45
CA GLU A 281 5.83 15.52 1.21
C GLU A 281 4.56 15.31 0.38
N ASP A 282 4.62 14.39 -0.57
CA ASP A 282 3.45 14.02 -1.35
C ASP A 282 2.63 12.94 -0.61
N SER A 283 1.54 13.41 0.02
CA SER A 283 0.55 12.60 0.71
C SER A 283 -0.34 11.77 -0.22
N SER A 284 -0.36 12.10 -1.51
CA SER A 284 -1.21 11.44 -2.51
C SER A 284 -0.56 10.17 -3.06
N VAL A 285 0.71 9.89 -2.72
CA VAL A 285 1.37 8.64 -3.07
C VAL A 285 0.87 7.50 -2.18
N ILE A 286 0.40 6.43 -2.82
CA ILE A 286 -0.07 5.22 -2.15
C ILE A 286 1.14 4.31 -1.87
N ASP A 287 1.91 4.58 -0.82
CA ASP A 287 3.13 3.81 -0.51
C ASP A 287 2.82 2.38 -0.01
N ARG A 288 1.87 2.27 0.92
CA ARG A 288 1.32 0.98 1.36
C ARG A 288 0.10 0.63 0.51
N ILE A 289 0.07 -0.60 -0.01
CA ILE A 289 -1.09 -1.09 -0.77
C ILE A 289 -2.25 -1.29 0.21
N PRO A 290 -3.39 -0.58 0.04
CA PRO A 290 -4.53 -0.77 0.92
C PRO A 290 -5.20 -2.12 0.68
N ASP A 291 -5.92 -2.61 1.68
CA ASP A 291 -6.85 -3.72 1.52
C ASP A 291 -8.21 -3.22 0.99
N VAL A 292 -8.56 -1.98 1.32
CA VAL A 292 -9.79 -1.33 0.89
C VAL A 292 -9.48 0.08 0.37
N PHE A 293 -10.02 0.41 -0.79
CA PHE A 293 -9.96 1.77 -1.32
C PHE A 293 -11.39 2.32 -1.42
N TRP A 294 -11.73 3.23 -0.52
CA TRP A 294 -13.01 3.92 -0.54
C TRP A 294 -12.90 5.22 -1.36
N LEU A 295 -13.59 5.22 -2.50
CA LEU A 295 -13.79 6.38 -3.35
C LEU A 295 -15.10 7.07 -2.97
N VAL A 296 -15.02 8.28 -2.43
CA VAL A 296 -16.21 9.06 -2.07
C VAL A 296 -16.74 9.75 -3.31
N SER A 297 -17.62 9.07 -4.04
CA SER A 297 -18.23 9.52 -5.30
C SER A 297 -19.70 9.13 -5.37
N GLU A 298 -20.47 9.87 -6.18
CA GLU A 298 -21.90 9.61 -6.43
C GLU A 298 -22.14 8.27 -7.14
N GLU A 299 -21.12 7.76 -7.84
CA GLU A 299 -21.16 6.42 -8.42
C GLU A 299 -21.21 5.38 -7.30
N LYS A 300 -22.32 4.66 -7.20
CA LYS A 300 -22.49 3.51 -6.31
C LYS A 300 -21.91 2.26 -6.96
N GLY A 301 -20.94 1.63 -6.31
CA GLY A 301 -20.42 0.37 -6.83
C GLY A 301 -19.25 -0.22 -6.05
N THR A 302 -18.92 -1.45 -6.38
CA THR A 302 -17.75 -2.13 -5.84
C THR A 302 -17.04 -2.92 -6.94
N MET A 303 -15.73 -3.04 -6.82
CA MET A 303 -14.93 -3.92 -7.67
C MET A 303 -13.68 -4.39 -6.91
N ALA A 304 -13.06 -5.45 -7.41
CA ALA A 304 -11.79 -5.94 -6.88
C ALA A 304 -10.66 -5.62 -7.87
N TYR A 305 -9.54 -5.10 -7.37
CA TYR A 305 -8.33 -4.91 -8.17
C TYR A 305 -7.12 -5.47 -7.45
N LYS A 306 -6.63 -6.62 -7.91
CA LYS A 306 -5.41 -7.28 -7.40
C LYS A 306 -5.36 -7.41 -5.88
N GLY A 307 -6.49 -7.79 -5.28
CA GLY A 307 -6.63 -7.98 -3.84
C GLY A 307 -7.06 -6.74 -3.04
N VAL A 308 -7.25 -5.59 -3.69
CA VAL A 308 -7.87 -4.40 -3.10
C VAL A 308 -9.37 -4.42 -3.39
N THR A 309 -10.19 -4.25 -2.35
CA THR A 309 -11.62 -4.00 -2.52
C THR A 309 -11.83 -2.51 -2.74
N ILE A 310 -12.30 -2.12 -3.92
CA ILE A 310 -12.70 -0.76 -4.22
C ILE A 310 -14.19 -0.64 -3.87
N VAL A 311 -14.53 0.37 -3.08
CA VAL A 311 -15.91 0.71 -2.72
C VAL A 311 -16.14 2.15 -3.14
N SER A 312 -17.27 2.42 -3.79
CA SER A 312 -17.66 3.76 -4.18
C SER A 312 -19.08 4.05 -3.70
N CYS A 313 -19.23 5.12 -2.91
CA CYS A 313 -20.51 5.65 -2.45
C CYS A 313 -20.33 7.05 -1.83
N SER A 314 -21.38 7.86 -1.90
CA SER A 314 -21.49 9.17 -1.23
C SER A 314 -22.95 9.50 -0.89
N GLY A 315 -23.19 10.63 -0.21
CA GLY A 315 -24.49 11.33 -0.07
C GLY A 315 -25.77 10.48 -0.15
N GLY A 316 -26.21 9.95 0.98
CA GLY A 316 -27.46 9.17 1.11
C GLY A 316 -27.33 7.65 0.94
N THR A 317 -26.20 7.17 0.42
CA THR A 317 -25.87 5.73 0.36
C THR A 317 -24.75 5.41 1.33
N SER A 318 -24.92 4.36 2.13
CA SER A 318 -23.85 3.77 2.94
C SER A 318 -23.46 2.40 2.39
N ALA A 319 -22.26 1.93 2.69
CA ALA A 319 -21.80 0.59 2.31
C ALA A 319 -21.23 -0.14 3.51
N MET A 320 -21.67 -1.38 3.74
CA MET A 320 -21.12 -2.28 4.74
C MET A 320 -20.22 -3.31 4.04
N LEU A 321 -18.94 -3.36 4.42
CA LEU A 321 -17.97 -4.32 3.92
C LEU A 321 -17.61 -5.31 5.02
N ASP A 322 -17.82 -6.60 4.75
CA ASP A 322 -17.31 -7.69 5.58
C ASP A 322 -15.93 -8.14 5.04
N MET A 323 -14.87 -7.97 5.82
CA MET A 323 -13.51 -8.30 5.38
C MET A 323 -13.23 -9.80 5.27
N SER A 324 -14.07 -10.65 5.85
CA SER A 324 -13.92 -12.10 5.82
C SER A 324 -14.41 -12.68 4.49
N THR A 325 -15.50 -12.11 3.96
CA THR A 325 -16.13 -12.50 2.70
C THR A 325 -15.82 -11.55 1.55
N ARG A 326 -15.32 -10.34 1.85
CA ARG A 326 -15.17 -9.20 0.93
C ARG A 326 -16.49 -8.76 0.28
N LYS A 327 -17.63 -9.16 0.84
CA LYS A 327 -18.95 -8.77 0.36
C LYS A 327 -19.26 -7.33 0.78
N VAL A 328 -19.79 -6.55 -0.14
CA VAL A 328 -20.25 -5.18 0.10
C VAL A 328 -21.76 -5.15 -0.03
N ASP A 329 -22.44 -4.76 1.05
CA ASP A 329 -23.87 -4.53 1.08
C ASP A 329 -24.15 -3.04 1.14
N PHE A 330 -24.86 -2.52 0.13
CA PHE A 330 -25.22 -1.11 0.10
C PHE A 330 -26.56 -0.86 0.81
N ILE A 331 -26.59 0.19 1.60
CA ILE A 331 -27.72 0.60 2.41
C ILE A 331 -28.16 1.97 1.91
N ASP A 332 -29.25 2.00 1.17
CA ASP A 332 -29.88 3.25 0.73
C ASP A 332 -30.73 3.79 1.89
N LYS A 333 -30.50 5.03 2.30
CA LYS A 333 -31.41 5.66 3.27
C LYS A 333 -32.78 5.82 2.61
N ARG A 334 -33.84 5.33 3.27
CA ARG A 334 -35.20 5.70 2.90
C ARG A 334 -35.33 7.23 3.03
N PRO A 335 -35.90 7.94 2.04
CA PRO A 335 -36.22 9.35 2.22
C PRO A 335 -37.12 9.49 3.46
N ARG A 336 -36.71 10.36 4.38
CA ARG A 336 -37.51 10.72 5.56
C ARG A 336 -38.76 11.48 5.15
#